data_AF-X1NFE1-F1
#
_entry.id   AF-X1NFE1-F1
#
_cell.length_a   1.000
_cell.length_b   1.000
_cell.length_c   1.000
_cell.angle_alpha   90.00
_cell.angle_beta   90.00
_cell.angle_gamma   90.00
#
_symmetry.space_group_name_H-M   'P 1'
#
loop_
_entity.id
_entity.type
_entity.pdbx_description
1 polymer ?
#
loop_
_entity_poly.entity_id
_entity_poly.type
_entity_poly.pdbx_seq_one_letter_code
_entity_poly.pdbx_strand_id
1 'polypeptide(L)'
;VPHQDIENFTFGRAYEISEIEQALKELKQGRGGVYLIEGAYGSGKTHLLEYARHLSLKKGLVTAYCELNTQETPLYRPKRVYRELMYNLRYIKDNSEYYYRDLLRRAAEIEMNDHCFFTPVLKRLKDIDNGDLMSEVFWQWIEGESTKNYATDPQSPFRVRGGQKIPALYDFSTACDFYSYILTGLSYLINKSGLGGFAIILDEVETITHIWNYDAYSRGLSFLEGLILSAFNTEELKKIDTRMIHNRVRPTPYIYKDPKGEFRP
;
A
#
# COMPACT_ATOMS: atom_id res chain seq x y z
N VAL A 1 -11.12 15.19 -15.07
CA VAL A 1 -10.26 16.11 -15.85
C VAL A 1 -9.14 15.29 -16.47
N PRO A 2 -8.77 15.46 -17.75
CA PRO A 2 -7.63 14.74 -18.32
C PRO A 2 -6.37 15.01 -17.47
N HIS A 3 -5.61 13.97 -17.11
CA HIS A 3 -4.43 14.08 -16.23
C HIS A 3 -3.39 15.11 -16.72
N GLN A 4 -3.36 15.39 -18.02
CA GLN A 4 -2.39 16.29 -18.66
C GLN A 4 -2.66 17.77 -18.37
N ASP A 5 -3.86 18.15 -17.92
CA ASP A 5 -4.23 19.55 -17.69
C ASP A 5 -4.49 19.91 -16.22
N ILE A 6 -4.26 18.98 -15.29
CA ILE A 6 -4.50 19.19 -13.84
C ILE A 6 -3.75 20.42 -13.31
N GLU A 7 -2.53 20.68 -13.80
CA GLU A 7 -1.74 21.87 -13.43
C GLU A 7 -2.38 23.17 -13.94
N ASN A 8 -3.02 23.14 -15.11
CA ASN A 8 -3.66 24.31 -15.74
C ASN A 8 -5.02 24.67 -15.10
N PHE A 9 -5.61 23.77 -14.32
CA PHE A 9 -6.91 23.97 -13.67
C PHE A 9 -6.82 24.23 -12.16
N THR A 10 -5.61 24.27 -11.58
CA THR A 10 -5.43 24.49 -10.15
C THR A 10 -5.08 25.97 -9.86
N PHE A 11 -6.09 26.79 -9.59
CA PHE A 11 -5.93 28.21 -9.26
C PHE A 11 -6.15 28.49 -7.77
N GLY A 12 -5.44 29.48 -7.22
CA GLY A 12 -5.67 29.96 -5.86
C GLY A 12 -5.27 29.02 -4.71
N ARG A 13 -4.52 27.95 -5.00
CA ARG A 13 -4.09 26.92 -4.04
C ARG A 13 -2.57 26.93 -3.79
N ALA A 14 -1.92 28.08 -3.94
CA ALA A 14 -0.46 28.17 -3.95
C ALA A 14 0.17 27.65 -2.64
N TYR A 15 -0.49 27.91 -1.50
CA TYR A 15 -0.05 27.42 -0.20
C TYR A 15 -0.13 25.89 -0.13
N GLU A 16 -1.29 25.31 -0.43
CA GLU A 16 -1.51 23.86 -0.37
C GLU A 16 -0.58 23.11 -1.35
N ILE A 17 -0.38 23.66 -2.54
CA ILE A 17 0.58 23.13 -3.52
C ILE A 17 1.99 23.13 -2.93
N SER A 18 2.42 24.24 -2.32
CA SER A 18 3.78 24.33 -1.74
C SER A 18 4.01 23.33 -0.61
N GLU A 19 2.99 23.08 0.23
CA GLU A 19 3.04 22.07 1.29
C GLU A 19 3.15 20.65 0.71
N ILE A 20 2.35 20.33 -0.33
CA ILE A 20 2.44 19.05 -1.03
C ILE A 20 3.83 18.87 -1.66
N GLU A 21 4.38 19.91 -2.30
CA GLU A 21 5.70 19.82 -2.91
C GLU A 21 6.81 19.55 -1.90
N GLN A 22 6.74 20.22 -0.75
CA GLN A 22 7.68 20.03 0.35
C GLN A 22 7.53 18.62 0.95
N ALA A 23 6.30 18.15 1.18
CA ALA A 23 6.01 16.80 1.64
C ALA A 23 6.64 15.73 0.74
N LEU A 24 6.43 15.85 -0.58
CA LEU A 24 6.98 14.89 -1.55
C LEU A 24 8.51 14.96 -1.63
N LYS A 25 9.11 16.14 -1.44
CA LYS A 25 10.56 16.32 -1.35
C LYS A 25 11.13 15.62 -0.11
N GLU A 26 10.47 15.76 1.03
CA GLU A 26 10.83 15.08 2.28
C GLU A 26 10.70 13.57 2.17
N LEU A 27 9.61 13.08 1.57
CA LEU A 27 9.40 11.66 1.29
C LEU A 27 10.51 11.08 0.42
N LYS A 28 10.95 11.81 -0.62
CA LYS A 28 12.09 11.39 -1.45
C LYS A 28 13.41 11.39 -0.68
N GLN A 29 13.54 12.22 0.35
CA GLN A 29 14.63 12.20 1.31
C GLN A 29 14.42 11.15 2.41
N GLY A 30 13.41 10.29 2.30
CA GLY A 30 13.06 9.22 3.23
C GLY A 30 12.62 9.69 4.60
N ARG A 31 12.02 10.88 4.67
CA ARG A 31 11.23 11.33 5.83
C ARG A 31 9.76 11.13 5.48
N GLY A 32 9.08 10.24 6.20
CA GLY A 32 7.64 10.04 6.04
C GLY A 32 6.84 11.11 6.79
N GLY A 33 5.54 11.17 6.50
CA GLY A 33 4.63 12.13 7.11
C GLY A 33 3.18 11.85 6.71
N VAL A 34 2.25 12.56 7.35
CA VAL A 34 0.82 12.46 7.12
C VAL A 34 0.24 13.85 6.96
N TYR A 35 -0.62 14.02 5.96
CA TYR A 35 -1.29 15.27 5.66
C TYR A 35 -2.78 15.01 5.56
N LEU A 36 -3.58 15.80 6.28
CA LEU A 36 -5.03 15.77 6.24
C LEU A 36 -5.52 17.01 5.50
N ILE A 37 -6.34 16.81 4.47
CA ILE A 37 -6.96 17.91 3.72
C ILE A 37 -8.40 18.04 4.18
N GLU A 38 -8.69 19.13 4.89
CA GLU A 38 -10.03 19.44 5.37
C GLU A 38 -10.65 20.58 4.56
N GLY A 39 -11.98 20.54 4.39
CA GLY A 39 -12.69 21.54 3.63
C GLY A 39 -14.14 21.16 3.36
N ALA A 40 -14.99 22.17 3.14
CA ALA A 40 -16.40 21.99 2.83
C ALA A 40 -16.61 21.14 1.57
N TYR A 41 -17.79 20.53 1.44
CA TYR A 41 -18.19 19.85 0.21
C TYR A 41 -18.11 20.81 -0.99
N GLY A 42 -17.55 20.34 -2.11
CA GLY A 42 -17.34 21.18 -3.31
C GLY A 42 -16.13 22.13 -3.23
N SER A 43 -15.33 22.11 -2.15
CA SER A 43 -14.11 22.94 -2.06
C SER A 43 -12.96 22.47 -2.96
N GLY A 44 -13.07 21.31 -3.63
CA GLY A 44 -12.05 20.78 -4.52
C GLY A 44 -10.98 19.92 -3.82
N LYS A 45 -11.31 19.27 -2.70
CA LYS A 45 -10.41 18.34 -1.98
C LYS A 45 -9.93 17.19 -2.89
N THR A 46 -10.85 16.49 -3.53
CA THR A 46 -10.53 15.41 -4.50
C THR A 46 -9.65 15.92 -5.64
N HIS A 47 -9.90 17.13 -6.15
CA HIS A 47 -9.03 17.74 -7.17
C HIS A 47 -7.62 17.99 -6.64
N LEU A 48 -7.48 18.45 -5.39
CA LEU A 48 -6.18 18.66 -4.74
C LEU A 48 -5.45 17.33 -4.47
N LEU A 49 -6.15 16.26 -4.11
CA LEU A 49 -5.59 14.91 -3.97
C LEU A 49 -5.11 14.35 -5.32
N GLU A 50 -5.89 14.53 -6.39
CA GLU A 50 -5.49 14.16 -7.75
C GLU A 50 -4.27 14.99 -8.24
N TYR A 51 -4.20 16.26 -7.86
CA TYR A 51 -3.02 17.09 -8.09
C TYR A 51 -1.78 16.56 -7.33
N ALA A 52 -1.94 16.17 -6.04
CA ALA A 52 -0.86 15.55 -5.27
C ALA A 52 -0.39 14.22 -5.89
N ARG A 53 -1.34 13.40 -6.38
CA ARG A 53 -1.06 12.16 -7.11
C ARG A 53 -0.22 12.44 -8.35
N HIS A 54 -0.63 13.42 -9.16
CA HIS A 54 0.09 13.82 -10.37
C HIS A 54 1.52 14.29 -10.04
N LEU A 55 1.67 15.18 -9.06
CA LEU A 55 2.99 15.67 -8.65
C LEU A 55 3.90 14.56 -8.12
N SER A 56 3.36 13.62 -7.35
CA SER A 56 4.11 12.49 -6.82
C SER A 56 4.70 11.63 -7.96
N LEU A 57 3.89 11.29 -8.96
CA LEU A 57 4.34 10.58 -10.16
C LEU A 57 5.38 11.38 -10.95
N LYS A 58 5.16 12.68 -11.15
CA LYS A 58 6.10 13.59 -11.83
C LYS A 58 7.46 13.68 -11.13
N LYS A 59 7.48 13.58 -9.79
CA LYS A 59 8.73 13.57 -8.99
C LYS A 59 9.41 12.19 -8.94
N GLY A 60 8.85 11.18 -9.62
CA GLY A 60 9.39 9.83 -9.76
C GLY A 60 9.14 8.93 -8.54
N LEU A 61 8.13 9.25 -7.73
CA LEU A 61 7.71 8.45 -6.58
C LEU A 61 6.68 7.38 -7.01
N VAL A 62 6.54 6.35 -6.18
CA VAL A 62 5.47 5.36 -6.33
C VAL A 62 4.25 5.86 -5.59
N THR A 63 3.10 5.86 -6.25
CA THR A 63 1.85 6.40 -5.70
C THR A 63 0.73 5.38 -5.79
N ALA A 64 0.00 5.16 -4.70
CA ALA A 64 -1.24 4.39 -4.67
C ALA A 64 -2.39 5.29 -4.23
N TYR A 65 -3.59 5.02 -4.76
CA TYR A 65 -4.82 5.77 -4.48
C TYR A 65 -5.92 4.82 -4.04
N CYS A 66 -6.74 5.22 -3.09
CA CYS A 66 -7.95 4.50 -2.69
C CYS A 66 -9.03 5.51 -2.31
N GLU A 67 -10.14 5.49 -3.03
CA GLU A 67 -11.38 6.15 -2.60
C GLU A 67 -12.09 5.25 -1.59
N LEU A 68 -12.31 5.74 -0.38
CA LEU A 68 -12.90 4.95 0.69
C LEU A 68 -14.42 4.98 0.61
N ASN A 69 -15.04 3.80 0.64
CA ASN A 69 -16.49 3.63 0.62
C ASN A 69 -16.89 2.57 1.65
N THR A 70 -18.00 2.78 2.35
CA THR A 70 -18.57 1.84 3.34
C THR A 70 -18.82 0.43 2.79
N GLN A 71 -19.07 0.28 1.49
CA GLN A 71 -19.44 -1.00 0.87
C GLN A 71 -18.26 -1.71 0.23
N GLU A 72 -17.43 -1.00 -0.54
CA GLU A 72 -16.39 -1.59 -1.37
C GLU A 72 -15.04 -1.61 -0.67
N THR A 73 -14.61 -0.46 -0.14
CA THR A 73 -13.29 -0.24 0.45
C THR A 73 -13.37 0.27 1.91
N PRO A 74 -14.18 -0.34 2.80
CA PRO A 74 -14.29 0.18 4.15
C PRO A 74 -13.00 -0.05 4.93
N LEU A 75 -12.56 0.94 5.73
CA LEU A 75 -11.33 0.86 6.53
C LEU A 75 -11.28 -0.34 7.49
N TYR A 76 -12.43 -0.80 8.00
CA TYR A 76 -12.49 -2.01 8.84
C TYR A 76 -12.31 -3.32 8.05
N ARG A 77 -12.07 -3.26 6.74
CA ARG A 77 -11.69 -4.39 5.88
C ARG A 77 -10.34 -4.10 5.20
N PRO A 78 -9.21 -4.20 5.94
CA PRO A 78 -7.89 -3.84 5.41
C PRO A 78 -7.50 -4.52 4.10
N LYS A 79 -7.93 -5.77 3.89
CA LYS A 79 -7.72 -6.49 2.62
C LYS A 79 -8.26 -5.73 1.40
N ARG A 80 -9.45 -5.15 1.52
CA ARG A 80 -10.12 -4.46 0.41
C ARG A 80 -9.43 -3.14 0.09
N VAL A 81 -9.03 -2.40 1.12
CA VAL A 81 -8.23 -1.18 0.97
C VAL A 81 -6.88 -1.50 0.34
N TYR A 82 -6.18 -2.53 0.82
CA TYR A 82 -4.92 -3.00 0.22
C TYR A 82 -5.09 -3.34 -1.26
N ARG A 83 -6.14 -4.09 -1.61
CA ARG A 83 -6.43 -4.46 -3.00
C ARG A 83 -6.62 -3.24 -3.89
N GLU A 84 -7.41 -2.26 -3.44
CA GLU A 84 -7.63 -1.01 -4.17
C GLU A 84 -6.33 -0.20 -4.34
N LEU A 85 -5.51 -0.13 -3.28
CA LEU A 85 -4.21 0.52 -3.34
C LEU A 85 -3.27 -0.17 -4.34
N MET A 86 -3.21 -1.50 -4.36
CA MET A 86 -2.36 -2.23 -5.31
C MET A 86 -2.85 -2.07 -6.75
N TYR A 87 -4.17 -2.09 -6.96
CA TYR A 87 -4.78 -1.86 -8.27
C TYR A 87 -4.48 -0.46 -8.82
N ASN A 88 -4.52 0.56 -7.97
CA ASN A 88 -4.24 1.95 -8.35
C ASN A 88 -2.78 2.38 -8.18
N LEU A 89 -1.88 1.45 -7.83
CA LEU A 89 -0.45 1.76 -7.66
C LEU A 89 0.20 2.00 -9.01
N ARG A 90 0.83 3.17 -9.15
CA ARG A 90 1.52 3.59 -10.37
C ARG A 90 2.83 4.29 -10.05
N TYR A 91 3.76 4.25 -11.01
CA TYR A 91 4.95 5.08 -11.01
C TYR A 91 5.42 5.34 -12.44
N ILE A 92 6.14 6.44 -12.63
CA ILE A 92 6.73 6.79 -13.93
C ILE A 92 8.24 6.61 -13.84
N LYS A 93 8.81 5.91 -14.81
CA LYS A 93 10.25 5.78 -14.98
C LYS A 93 10.58 5.71 -16.46
N ASP A 94 11.67 6.36 -16.87
CA ASP A 94 12.12 6.36 -18.27
C ASP A 94 10.98 6.70 -19.26
N ASN A 95 10.17 7.72 -18.90
CA ASN A 95 8.97 8.19 -19.61
C ASN A 95 7.87 7.13 -19.86
N SER A 96 7.90 6.02 -19.12
CA SER A 96 6.90 4.96 -19.18
C SER A 96 6.17 4.82 -17.85
N GLU A 97 4.88 4.50 -17.91
CA GLU A 97 4.06 4.18 -16.73
C GLU A 97 4.21 2.70 -16.39
N TYR A 98 4.31 2.41 -15.09
CA TYR A 98 4.46 1.06 -14.55
C TYR A 98 3.53 0.87 -13.34
N TYR A 99 3.20 -0.40 -13.06
CA TYR A 99 2.21 -0.78 -12.06
C TYR A 99 2.78 -1.69 -10.97
N TYR A 100 1.92 -2.17 -10.07
CA TYR A 100 2.31 -3.04 -8.96
C TYR A 100 3.08 -4.30 -9.39
N ARG A 101 2.61 -4.98 -10.45
CA ARG A 101 3.29 -6.19 -10.95
C ARG A 101 4.72 -5.87 -11.43
N ASP A 102 4.91 -4.75 -12.12
CA ASP A 102 6.22 -4.32 -12.62
C ASP A 102 7.16 -3.93 -11.48
N LEU A 103 6.63 -3.26 -10.45
CA LEU A 103 7.37 -2.95 -9.23
C LEU A 103 7.88 -4.23 -8.56
N LEU A 104 7.04 -5.26 -8.40
CA LEU A 104 7.47 -6.50 -7.78
C LEU A 104 8.45 -7.30 -8.64
N ARG A 105 8.30 -7.29 -9.96
CA ARG A 105 9.29 -7.88 -10.88
C ARG A 105 10.64 -7.19 -10.74
N ARG A 106 10.65 -5.85 -10.70
CA ARG A 106 11.86 -5.06 -10.45
C ARG A 106 12.48 -5.40 -9.10
N ALA A 107 11.65 -5.59 -8.09
CA ALA A 107 12.07 -5.90 -6.72
C ALA A 107 12.49 -7.36 -6.54
N ALA A 108 12.29 -8.26 -7.52
CA ALA A 108 12.62 -9.68 -7.40
C ALA A 108 14.11 -9.93 -7.10
N GLU A 109 14.99 -9.03 -7.56
CA GLU A 109 16.43 -9.11 -7.29
C GLU A 109 16.87 -8.48 -5.97
N ILE A 110 15.97 -7.83 -5.25
CA ILE A 110 16.27 -7.22 -3.95
C ILE A 110 16.32 -8.31 -2.89
N GLU A 111 17.41 -8.34 -2.12
CA GLU A 111 17.55 -9.27 -1.01
C GLU A 111 16.61 -8.88 0.15
N MET A 112 15.67 -9.77 0.45
CA MET A 112 14.70 -9.63 1.54
C MET A 112 14.40 -11.02 2.11
N ASN A 113 14.98 -11.35 3.27
CA ASN A 113 14.98 -12.72 3.78
C ASN A 113 14.05 -12.96 4.99
N ASP A 114 13.59 -11.88 5.63
CA ASP A 114 12.86 -11.93 6.91
C ASP A 114 11.43 -11.40 6.82
N HIS A 115 10.96 -11.00 5.64
CA HIS A 115 9.59 -10.51 5.47
C HIS A 115 8.62 -11.66 5.26
N CYS A 116 7.65 -11.83 6.16
CA CYS A 116 6.78 -13.01 6.15
C CYS A 116 5.96 -13.17 4.85
N PHE A 117 5.54 -12.07 4.24
CA PHE A 117 4.81 -12.06 2.96
C PHE A 117 5.73 -11.90 1.73
N PHE A 118 6.49 -10.82 1.61
CA PHE A 118 7.30 -10.56 0.43
C PHE A 118 8.47 -11.53 0.21
N THR A 119 9.14 -12.05 1.24
CA THR A 119 10.23 -13.01 1.02
C THR A 119 9.79 -14.24 0.20
N PRO A 120 8.70 -14.96 0.56
CA PRO A 120 8.23 -16.06 -0.28
C PRO A 120 7.61 -15.61 -1.62
N VAL A 121 7.03 -14.40 -1.71
CA VAL A 121 6.51 -13.83 -2.97
C VAL A 121 7.64 -13.56 -3.97
N LEU A 122 8.70 -12.87 -3.56
CA LEU A 122 9.86 -12.55 -4.41
C LEU A 122 10.60 -13.82 -4.84
N LYS A 123 10.74 -14.81 -3.94
CA LYS A 123 11.28 -16.13 -4.32
C LYS A 123 10.43 -16.79 -5.40
N ARG A 124 9.10 -16.77 -5.26
CA ARG A 124 8.21 -17.37 -6.24
C ARG A 124 8.27 -16.65 -7.59
N LEU A 125 8.41 -15.33 -7.58
CA LEU A 125 8.53 -14.50 -8.79
C LEU A 125 9.72 -14.87 -9.67
N LYS A 126 10.85 -15.31 -9.08
CA LYS A 126 12.02 -15.80 -9.84
C LYS A 126 11.72 -17.03 -10.68
N ASP A 127 10.72 -17.82 -10.29
CA ASP A 127 10.35 -19.08 -10.91
C ASP A 127 9.02 -19.00 -11.71
N ILE A 128 8.42 -17.82 -11.86
CA ILE A 128 7.16 -17.65 -12.60
C ILE A 128 7.44 -17.44 -14.08
N ASP A 129 6.82 -18.29 -14.91
CA ASP A 129 6.73 -18.05 -16.36
C ASP A 129 5.61 -17.03 -16.63
N ASN A 130 5.92 -15.98 -17.39
CA ASN A 130 5.04 -14.83 -17.61
C ASN A 130 3.86 -15.15 -18.56
N GLY A 131 3.94 -16.23 -19.33
CA GLY A 131 2.91 -16.59 -20.32
C GLY A 131 1.81 -17.52 -19.83
N ASP A 132 1.89 -18.04 -18.60
CA ASP A 132 1.02 -19.10 -18.10
C ASP A 132 -0.16 -18.56 -17.26
N LEU A 133 -1.34 -19.17 -17.38
CA LEU A 133 -2.53 -18.92 -16.54
C LEU A 133 -2.24 -19.10 -15.04
N MET A 134 -1.26 -19.94 -14.68
CA MET A 134 -0.76 -20.07 -13.29
C MET A 134 -0.21 -18.74 -12.74
N SER A 135 0.38 -17.92 -13.60
CA SER A 135 0.90 -16.60 -13.27
C SER A 135 -0.24 -15.70 -12.83
N GLU A 136 -1.38 -15.75 -13.52
CA GLU A 136 -2.52 -14.89 -13.20
C GLU A 136 -3.14 -15.23 -11.85
N VAL A 137 -3.32 -16.51 -11.52
CA VAL A 137 -3.82 -16.93 -10.20
C VAL A 137 -2.89 -16.46 -9.07
N PHE A 138 -1.58 -16.49 -9.30
CA PHE A 138 -0.61 -15.93 -8.37
C PHE A 138 -0.79 -14.42 -8.20
N TRP A 139 -0.89 -13.67 -9.29
CA TRP A 139 -1.05 -12.21 -9.24
C TRP A 139 -2.34 -11.81 -8.54
N GLN A 140 -3.47 -12.38 -8.93
CA GLN A 140 -4.76 -12.16 -8.28
C GLN A 140 -4.68 -12.42 -6.77
N TRP A 141 -3.93 -13.44 -6.36
CA TRP A 141 -3.77 -13.72 -4.94
C TRP A 141 -2.95 -12.62 -4.24
N ILE A 142 -1.77 -12.27 -4.73
CA ILE A 142 -0.90 -11.29 -4.06
C ILE A 142 -1.40 -9.84 -4.17
N GLU A 143 -2.27 -9.56 -5.13
CA GLU A 143 -3.03 -8.31 -5.27
C GLU A 143 -4.22 -8.24 -4.30
N GLY A 144 -4.57 -9.35 -3.64
CA GLY A 144 -5.70 -9.41 -2.71
C GLY A 144 -7.06 -9.63 -3.36
N GLU A 145 -7.11 -9.94 -4.66
CA GLU A 145 -8.33 -10.27 -5.40
C GLU A 145 -8.87 -11.65 -4.99
N SER A 146 -7.99 -12.64 -4.89
CA SER A 146 -8.39 -14.03 -4.60
C SER A 146 -7.99 -14.49 -3.19
N THR A 147 -8.18 -15.78 -2.92
CA THR A 147 -7.85 -16.40 -1.62
C THR A 147 -6.70 -17.38 -1.78
N LYS A 148 -5.95 -17.61 -0.69
CA LYS A 148 -4.94 -18.67 -0.65
C LYS A 148 -5.51 -20.04 -1.00
N ASN A 149 -6.72 -20.34 -0.52
CA ASN A 149 -7.38 -21.62 -0.79
C ASN A 149 -7.62 -21.80 -2.29
N TYR A 150 -8.14 -20.77 -2.97
CA TYR A 150 -8.28 -20.77 -4.42
C TYR A 150 -6.93 -20.94 -5.13
N ALA A 151 -5.92 -20.17 -4.73
CA ALA A 151 -4.62 -20.18 -5.37
C ALA A 151 -3.81 -21.48 -5.14
N THR A 152 -4.12 -22.24 -4.09
CA THR A 152 -3.33 -23.43 -3.70
C THR A 152 -4.15 -24.72 -3.69
N ASP A 153 -5.38 -24.70 -4.22
CA ASP A 153 -6.26 -25.85 -4.31
C ASP A 153 -5.56 -27.02 -5.05
N PRO A 154 -5.35 -28.18 -4.40
CA PRO A 154 -4.73 -29.34 -5.04
C PRO A 154 -5.49 -29.86 -6.25
N GLN A 155 -6.80 -29.62 -6.34
CA GLN A 155 -7.67 -30.06 -7.43
C GLN A 155 -7.70 -29.06 -8.60
N SER A 156 -7.26 -27.81 -8.37
CA SER A 156 -7.24 -26.81 -9.43
C SER A 156 -6.06 -27.08 -10.39
N PRO A 157 -6.30 -27.12 -11.71
CA PRO A 157 -5.22 -27.17 -12.68
C PRO A 157 -4.37 -25.90 -12.58
N PHE A 158 -4.96 -24.76 -12.17
CA PHE A 158 -4.35 -23.42 -12.11
C PHE A 158 -3.61 -23.11 -10.79
N ARG A 159 -3.34 -24.12 -9.96
CA ARG A 159 -2.74 -23.91 -8.64
C ARG A 159 -1.32 -23.34 -8.74
N VAL A 160 -1.03 -22.40 -7.85
CA VAL A 160 0.30 -21.83 -7.66
C VAL A 160 1.19 -22.85 -6.93
N ARG A 161 1.95 -23.63 -7.69
CA ARG A 161 2.94 -24.57 -7.13
C ARG A 161 3.94 -23.82 -6.24
N GLY A 162 4.22 -24.36 -5.05
CA GLY A 162 5.07 -23.73 -4.04
C GLY A 162 4.42 -22.56 -3.28
N GLY A 163 3.21 -22.14 -3.68
CA GLY A 163 2.45 -21.05 -3.05
C GLY A 163 2.11 -21.30 -1.59
N GLN A 164 2.16 -22.54 -1.10
CA GLN A 164 1.86 -22.88 0.30
C GLN A 164 2.71 -22.08 1.32
N LYS A 165 3.92 -21.68 0.92
CA LYS A 165 4.85 -20.88 1.74
C LYS A 165 4.43 -19.41 1.88
N ILE A 166 3.63 -18.88 0.95
CA ILE A 166 3.13 -17.50 1.01
C ILE A 166 1.94 -17.47 1.99
N PRO A 167 1.94 -16.57 3.00
CA PRO A 167 0.82 -16.41 3.92
C PRO A 167 -0.47 -16.02 3.20
N ALA A 168 -1.62 -16.36 3.78
CA ALA A 168 -2.90 -15.88 3.24
C ALA A 168 -3.00 -14.35 3.43
N LEU A 169 -3.62 -13.66 2.48
CA LEU A 169 -4.10 -12.29 2.69
C LEU A 169 -5.44 -12.39 3.42
N TYR A 170 -5.40 -12.12 4.72
CA TYR A 170 -6.51 -12.35 5.65
C TYR A 170 -7.64 -11.34 5.46
N ASP A 171 -8.85 -11.81 5.18
CA ASP A 171 -10.04 -10.94 5.13
C ASP A 171 -10.67 -10.75 6.53
N PHE A 172 -9.83 -10.36 7.49
CA PHE A 172 -10.24 -10.06 8.85
C PHE A 172 -10.01 -8.60 9.17
N SER A 173 -10.99 -7.98 9.84
CA SER A 173 -10.90 -6.60 10.31
C SER A 173 -9.82 -6.38 11.36
N THR A 174 -9.31 -7.45 11.96
CA THR A 174 -8.26 -7.42 12.96
C THR A 174 -6.85 -7.49 12.36
N ALA A 175 -6.68 -7.73 11.06
CA ALA A 175 -5.36 -7.89 10.43
C ALA A 175 -4.64 -6.55 10.14
N CYS A 176 -4.87 -5.52 10.95
CA CYS A 176 -4.36 -4.16 10.71
C CYS A 176 -2.82 -4.10 10.72
N ASP A 177 -2.22 -4.81 11.67
CA ASP A 177 -0.77 -5.02 11.79
C ASP A 177 -0.20 -5.65 10.51
N PHE A 178 -0.84 -6.70 10.01
CA PHE A 178 -0.38 -7.45 8.85
C PHE A 178 -0.44 -6.64 7.55
N TYR A 179 -1.50 -5.85 7.35
CA TYR A 179 -1.58 -4.99 6.17
C TYR A 179 -0.66 -3.77 6.26
N SER A 180 -0.46 -3.20 7.46
CA SER A 180 0.55 -2.16 7.68
C SER A 180 1.96 -2.70 7.42
N TYR A 181 2.23 -3.93 7.89
CA TYR A 181 3.48 -4.64 7.66
C TYR A 181 3.76 -4.86 6.17
N ILE A 182 2.75 -5.30 5.42
CA ILE A 182 2.86 -5.44 3.96
C ILE A 182 3.10 -4.07 3.31
N LEU A 183 2.35 -3.02 3.64
CA LEU A 183 2.54 -1.72 3.01
C LEU A 183 3.91 -1.11 3.32
N THR A 184 4.43 -1.29 4.53
CA THR A 184 5.79 -0.85 4.91
C THR A 184 6.88 -1.73 4.29
N GLY A 185 6.63 -3.03 4.14
CA GLY A 185 7.49 -3.93 3.37
C GLY A 185 7.59 -3.52 1.89
N LEU A 186 6.48 -3.11 1.29
CA LEU A 186 6.45 -2.57 -0.06
C LEU A 186 7.21 -1.25 -0.15
N SER A 187 7.03 -0.35 0.84
CA SER A 187 7.81 0.89 0.96
C SER A 187 9.33 0.64 1.01
N TYR A 188 9.76 -0.38 1.76
CA TYR A 188 11.16 -0.82 1.78
C TYR A 188 11.63 -1.28 0.39
N LEU A 189 10.86 -2.11 -0.31
CA LEU A 189 11.20 -2.57 -1.67
C LEU A 189 11.25 -1.41 -2.68
N ILE A 190 10.34 -0.44 -2.57
CA ILE A 190 10.32 0.79 -3.38
C ILE A 190 11.60 1.60 -3.16
N ASN A 191 12.01 1.78 -1.90
CA ASN A 191 13.25 2.49 -1.60
C ASN A 191 14.47 1.76 -2.13
N LYS A 192 14.58 0.44 -1.89
CA LYS A 192 15.67 -0.41 -2.39
C LYS A 192 15.70 -0.53 -3.92
N SER A 193 14.56 -0.31 -4.59
CA SER A 193 14.47 -0.23 -6.06
C SER A 193 14.94 1.10 -6.64
N GLY A 194 15.28 2.08 -5.79
CA GLY A 194 15.69 3.43 -6.18
C GLY A 194 14.53 4.30 -6.68
N LEU A 195 13.29 4.02 -6.26
CA LEU A 195 12.08 4.75 -6.68
C LEU A 195 11.66 5.84 -5.67
N GLY A 196 12.58 6.24 -4.78
CA GLY A 196 12.37 7.30 -3.79
C GLY A 196 11.56 6.84 -2.58
N GLY A 197 10.23 6.85 -2.70
CA GLY A 197 9.30 6.60 -1.60
C GLY A 197 7.89 6.25 -2.07
N PHE A 198 7.05 5.86 -1.11
CA PHE A 198 5.69 5.39 -1.34
C PHE A 198 4.66 6.39 -0.82
N ALA A 199 3.94 7.05 -1.72
CA ALA A 199 2.84 7.94 -1.40
C ALA A 199 1.51 7.16 -1.46
N ILE A 200 0.77 7.16 -0.35
CA ILE A 200 -0.58 6.60 -0.27
C ILE A 200 -1.56 7.76 -0.16
N ILE A 201 -2.54 7.80 -1.06
CA ILE A 201 -3.60 8.80 -1.07
C ILE A 201 -4.91 8.09 -0.76
N LEU A 202 -5.59 8.56 0.29
CA LEU A 202 -6.92 8.09 0.67
C LEU A 202 -7.90 9.25 0.47
N ASP A 203 -8.90 9.05 -0.37
CA ASP A 203 -10.02 10.00 -0.52
C ASP A 203 -11.24 9.50 0.27
N GLU A 204 -12.17 10.41 0.59
CA GLU A 204 -13.41 10.14 1.32
C GLU A 204 -13.18 9.47 2.70
N VAL A 205 -12.10 9.85 3.39
CA VAL A 205 -11.76 9.32 4.73
C VAL A 205 -12.87 9.60 5.75
N GLU A 206 -13.63 10.69 5.58
CA GLU A 206 -14.81 11.01 6.38
C GLU A 206 -15.86 9.90 6.40
N THR A 207 -15.84 8.99 5.41
CA THR A 207 -16.72 7.82 5.32
C THR A 207 -16.64 6.93 6.56
N ILE A 208 -15.51 6.95 7.30
CA ILE A 208 -15.41 6.23 8.58
C ILE A 208 -16.48 6.66 9.58
N THR A 209 -16.88 7.93 9.58
CA THR A 209 -17.88 8.50 10.48
C THR A 209 -19.30 8.03 10.16
N HIS A 210 -19.51 7.46 8.98
CA HIS A 210 -20.80 6.87 8.56
C HIS A 210 -20.96 5.41 9.02
N ILE A 211 -19.96 4.85 9.72
CA ILE A 211 -20.03 3.49 10.25
C ILE A 211 -20.74 3.50 11.61
N TRP A 212 -22.01 3.08 11.61
CA TRP A 212 -22.84 3.02 12.82
C TRP A 212 -22.43 1.91 13.82
N ASN A 213 -21.77 0.85 13.33
CA ASN A 213 -21.32 -0.24 14.19
C ASN A 213 -20.02 0.15 14.89
N TYR A 214 -20.07 0.29 16.22
CA TYR A 214 -18.92 0.74 17.03
C TYR A 214 -17.67 -0.13 16.84
N ASP A 215 -17.81 -1.45 16.78
CA ASP A 215 -16.66 -2.35 16.59
C ASP A 215 -16.02 -2.17 15.21
N ALA A 216 -16.83 -1.98 14.17
CA ALA A 216 -16.34 -1.69 12.82
C ALA A 216 -15.68 -0.31 12.76
N TYR A 217 -16.27 0.71 13.39
CA TYR A 217 -15.68 2.03 13.52
C TYR A 217 -14.31 1.98 14.21
N SER A 218 -14.23 1.35 15.38
CA SER A 218 -13.00 1.20 16.17
C SER A 218 -11.90 0.46 15.39
N ARG A 219 -12.25 -0.62 14.68
CA ARG A 219 -11.29 -1.36 13.83
C ARG A 219 -10.84 -0.55 12.61
N GLY A 220 -11.74 0.22 12.01
CA GLY A 220 -11.39 1.15 10.93
C GLY A 220 -10.41 2.22 11.39
N LEU A 221 -10.64 2.80 12.58
CA LEU A 221 -9.73 3.76 13.19
C LEU A 221 -8.39 3.12 13.51
N SER A 222 -8.38 1.92 14.09
CA SER A 222 -7.15 1.19 14.40
C SER A 222 -6.29 0.96 13.15
N PHE A 223 -6.93 0.65 12.01
CA PHE A 223 -6.21 0.51 10.75
C PHE A 223 -5.62 1.84 10.29
N LEU A 224 -6.41 2.92 10.31
CA LEU A 224 -5.95 4.26 9.92
C LEU A 224 -4.81 4.76 10.83
N GLU A 225 -4.93 4.59 12.15
CA GLU A 225 -3.88 4.88 13.12
C GLU A 225 -2.60 4.07 12.84
N GLY A 226 -2.74 2.78 12.52
CA GLY A 226 -1.64 1.92 12.11
C GLY A 226 -0.89 2.48 10.89
N LEU A 227 -1.62 2.97 9.88
CA LEU A 227 -1.01 3.61 8.70
C LEU A 227 -0.31 4.93 9.05
N ILE A 228 -0.96 5.78 9.86
CA ILE A 228 -0.43 7.08 10.27
C ILE A 228 0.87 6.92 11.05
N LEU A 229 0.86 6.08 12.08
CA LEU A 229 2.03 5.84 12.92
C LEU A 229 3.14 5.11 12.15
N SER A 230 2.78 4.27 11.16
CA SER A 230 3.76 3.67 10.26
C SER A 230 4.44 4.71 9.36
N ALA A 231 3.71 5.72 8.89
CA ALA A 231 4.27 6.80 8.08
C ALA A 231 5.26 7.66 8.88
N PHE A 232 5.06 7.81 10.19
CA PHE A 232 6.02 8.48 11.09
C PHE A 232 7.21 7.60 11.51
N ASN A 233 7.26 6.34 11.06
CA ASN A 233 8.33 5.39 11.39
C ASN A 233 8.53 5.17 12.91
N THR A 234 7.42 5.09 13.65
CA THR A 234 7.42 4.94 15.12
C THR A 234 8.12 3.65 15.60
N GLU A 235 9.12 3.77 16.47
CA GLU A 235 9.95 2.64 16.93
C GLU A 235 9.16 1.53 17.64
N GLU A 236 8.12 1.89 18.39
CA GLU A 236 7.24 0.94 19.07
C GLU A 236 6.57 -0.02 18.09
N LEU A 237 6.23 0.47 16.90
CA LEU A 237 5.54 -0.28 15.86
C LEU A 237 6.44 -1.23 15.06
N LYS A 238 7.77 -1.16 15.27
CA LYS A 238 8.74 -2.14 14.76
C LYS A 238 8.82 -3.39 15.62
N LYS A 239 8.27 -3.35 16.85
CA LYS A 239 8.23 -4.47 17.78
C LYS A 239 6.98 -5.30 17.54
N ILE A 240 7.12 -6.62 17.66
CA ILE A 240 5.97 -7.55 17.60
C ILE A 240 5.23 -7.49 18.93
N ASP A 241 3.95 -7.11 18.90
CA ASP A 241 3.08 -7.30 20.07
C ASP A 241 2.49 -8.72 20.05
N THR A 242 3.09 -9.61 20.85
CA THR A 242 2.64 -11.01 20.96
C THR A 242 1.27 -11.16 21.61
N ARG A 243 0.70 -10.10 22.21
CA ARG A 243 -0.65 -10.10 22.77
C ARG A 243 -1.71 -9.87 21.69
N MET A 244 -1.33 -9.30 20.55
CA MET A 244 -2.18 -9.13 19.38
C MET A 244 -2.23 -10.44 18.57
N ILE A 245 -2.74 -11.52 19.19
CA ILE A 245 -3.01 -12.78 18.50
C ILE A 245 -4.32 -12.60 17.73
N HIS A 246 -4.25 -11.95 16.58
CA HIS A 246 -5.38 -11.90 15.67
C HIS A 246 -5.66 -13.31 15.17
N ASN A 247 -6.80 -13.88 15.57
CA ASN A 247 -7.30 -15.24 15.29
C ASN A 247 -6.72 -15.92 14.02
N ARG A 248 -5.51 -16.52 14.12
CA ARG A 248 -4.79 -17.31 13.08
C ARG A 248 -3.86 -16.55 12.13
N VAL A 249 -3.55 -15.28 12.40
CA VAL A 249 -2.47 -14.52 11.75
C VAL A 249 -1.20 -14.66 12.58
N ARG A 250 -0.04 -14.90 11.94
CA ARG A 250 1.24 -14.85 12.64
C ARG A 250 1.47 -13.38 13.04
N PRO A 251 1.70 -13.06 14.32
CA PRO A 251 1.85 -11.66 14.73
C PRO A 251 3.03 -11.03 13.98
N THR A 252 2.77 -9.87 13.38
CA THR A 252 3.75 -9.06 12.67
C THR A 252 3.91 -7.71 13.37
N PRO A 253 5.07 -7.06 13.30
CA PRO A 253 5.13 -5.64 13.64
C PRO A 253 4.30 -4.85 12.62
N TYR A 254 3.83 -3.65 12.95
CA TYR A 254 3.16 -2.78 11.96
C TYR A 254 4.16 -2.27 10.91
N ILE A 255 5.42 -2.06 11.31
CA ILE A 255 6.47 -1.51 10.46
C ILE A 255 7.53 -2.57 10.15
N TYR A 256 7.78 -2.81 8.86
CA TYR A 256 8.92 -3.56 8.39
C TYR A 256 10.15 -2.66 8.16
N LYS A 257 11.09 -2.69 9.11
CA LYS A 257 12.43 -2.05 9.04
C LYS A 257 12.41 -0.57 8.62
N ASP A 258 13.58 0.05 8.59
CA ASP A 258 13.73 1.37 8.01
C ASP A 258 13.75 1.28 6.47
N PRO A 259 12.97 2.11 5.75
CA PRO A 259 12.98 2.13 4.29
C PRO A 259 14.39 2.39 3.74
N LYS A 260 15.12 3.29 4.40
CA LYS A 260 16.57 3.44 4.24
C LYS A 260 17.25 2.37 5.10
N GLY A 261 17.45 1.16 4.56
CA GLY A 261 18.08 0.08 5.35
C GLY A 261 19.37 0.53 6.08
N GLU A 262 19.67 -0.10 7.23
CA GLU A 262 20.73 0.26 8.19
C GLU A 262 21.80 1.23 7.64
N PHE A 263 21.63 2.51 7.94
CA PHE A 263 22.77 3.44 7.92
C PHE A 263 23.62 3.06 9.14
N ARG A 264 24.64 2.21 8.94
CA ARG A 264 25.73 2.14 9.92
C ARG A 264 26.58 3.40 9.70
N PRO A 265 26.77 4.26 10.72
CA PRO A 265 27.68 5.39 10.62
C PRO A 265 29.10 4.95 10.31
#